data_AF-L2GGJ6-F1
#
_entry.id   AF-L2GGJ6-F1
#
_cell.length_a   1.000
_cell.length_b   1.000
_cell.length_c   1.000
_cell.angle_alpha   90.00
_cell.angle_beta   90.00
_cell.angle_gamma   90.00
#
_symmetry.space_group_name_H-M   'P 1'
#
loop_
_entity.id
_entity.type
_entity.pdbx_description
1 polymer ?
#
loop_
_entity_poly.entity_id
_entity_poly.type
_entity_poly.pdbx_seq_one_letter_code
_entity_poly.pdbx_strand_id
1 'polypeptide(L)'
;MADPKTYTVGWICALPTEFDAAQAFLDEEHEDCPPVAPNDNNNYALGKIGRHNVVIAVLPDGEYGTNAAGTVARDMLHSFPNVRIGLMVGIGGGAPSSKHDVRLGDVVVSSRDGGKGGVFQYDFGKA
;
A
#
# COMPACT_ATOMS: atom_id res chain seq x y z
N MET A 1 -6.19 -16.56 -16.45
CA MET A 1 -5.61 -16.40 -15.09
C MET A 1 -4.28 -15.67 -15.20
N ALA A 2 -4.15 -14.51 -14.55
CA ALA A 2 -2.89 -13.79 -14.47
C ALA A 2 -1.84 -14.64 -13.71
N ASP A 3 -0.56 -14.55 -14.06
CA ASP A 3 0.51 -15.20 -13.29
C ASP A 3 0.95 -14.28 -12.13
N PRO A 4 0.81 -14.69 -10.84
CA PRO A 4 1.23 -13.88 -9.70
C PRO A 4 2.69 -13.40 -9.77
N LYS A 5 3.55 -14.15 -10.46
CA LYS A 5 4.97 -13.83 -10.61
C LYS A 5 5.21 -12.63 -11.53
N THR A 6 4.20 -12.17 -12.25
CA THR A 6 4.34 -11.01 -13.15
C THR A 6 4.19 -9.67 -12.42
N TYR A 7 3.67 -9.67 -11.19
CA TYR A 7 3.48 -8.47 -10.37
C TYR A 7 4.75 -8.14 -9.62
N THR A 8 5.14 -6.85 -9.64
CA THR A 8 6.42 -6.40 -9.08
C THR A 8 6.29 -5.23 -8.11
N VAL A 9 5.13 -4.58 -8.10
CA VAL A 9 4.80 -3.46 -7.21
C VAL A 9 3.56 -3.84 -6.40
N GLY A 10 3.68 -3.76 -5.08
CA GLY A 10 2.57 -3.84 -4.15
C GLY A 10 2.13 -2.44 -3.72
N TRP A 11 0.84 -2.18 -3.73
CA TRP A 11 0.22 -0.94 -3.25
C TRP A 11 -0.76 -1.32 -2.15
N ILE A 12 -0.55 -0.82 -0.94
CA ILE A 12 -1.40 -1.08 0.22
C ILE A 12 -2.12 0.21 0.61
N CYS A 13 -3.44 0.13 0.68
CA CYS A 13 -4.35 1.21 1.07
C CYS A 13 -4.89 0.96 2.48
N ALA A 14 -5.05 2.03 3.27
CA ALA A 14 -5.68 1.95 4.58
C ALA A 14 -7.20 1.98 4.54
N LEU A 15 -7.76 2.63 3.53
CA LEU A 15 -9.20 2.85 3.41
C LEU A 15 -9.76 2.26 2.13
N PRO A 16 -11.04 1.82 2.14
CA PRO A 16 -11.75 1.48 0.92
C PRO A 16 -11.76 2.62 -0.11
N THR A 17 -11.93 3.87 0.32
CA THR A 17 -11.88 5.04 -0.59
C THR A 17 -10.51 5.24 -1.23
N GLU A 18 -9.42 4.90 -0.52
CA GLU A 18 -8.07 4.94 -1.10
C GLU A 18 -7.86 3.79 -2.08
N PHE A 19 -8.45 2.63 -1.81
CA PHE A 19 -8.45 1.48 -2.70
C PHE A 19 -9.22 1.76 -3.99
N ASP A 20 -10.44 2.32 -3.90
CA ASP A 20 -11.23 2.74 -5.07
C ASP A 20 -10.43 3.75 -5.93
N ALA A 21 -9.77 4.72 -5.28
CA ALA A 21 -8.93 5.68 -5.97
C ALA A 21 -7.74 4.99 -6.65
N ALA A 22 -7.04 4.08 -5.97
CA ALA A 22 -5.90 3.35 -6.50
C ALA A 22 -6.28 2.51 -7.73
N GLN A 23 -7.45 1.86 -7.71
CA GLN A 23 -7.99 1.12 -8.87
C GLN A 23 -8.25 2.05 -10.05
N ALA A 24 -8.83 3.23 -9.81
CA ALA A 24 -9.11 4.21 -10.86
C ALA A 24 -7.83 4.78 -11.54
N PHE A 25 -6.66 4.60 -10.92
CA PHE A 25 -5.36 4.98 -11.50
C PHE A 25 -4.70 3.88 -12.34
N LEU A 26 -5.30 2.68 -12.44
CA LEU A 26 -4.80 1.63 -13.32
C LEU A 26 -5.03 2.01 -14.79
N ASP A 27 -3.99 1.89 -15.60
CA ASP A 27 -4.11 2.02 -17.06
C ASP A 27 -4.83 0.82 -17.68
N GLU A 28 -4.68 -0.35 -17.05
CA GLU A 28 -5.29 -1.62 -17.44
C GLU A 28 -5.65 -2.41 -16.17
N GLU A 29 -6.89 -2.87 -16.07
CA GLU A 29 -7.36 -3.77 -15.02
C GLU A 29 -7.22 -5.23 -15.49
N HIS A 30 -6.74 -6.10 -14.60
CA HIS A 30 -6.65 -7.53 -14.86
C HIS A 30 -7.80 -8.26 -14.13
N GLU A 31 -8.80 -8.73 -14.87
CA GLU A 31 -10.03 -9.31 -14.28
C GLU A 31 -9.83 -10.64 -13.55
N ASP A 32 -8.79 -11.41 -13.90
CA ASP A 32 -8.52 -12.71 -13.30
C ASP A 32 -7.58 -12.59 -12.09
N CYS A 33 -8.14 -12.59 -10.88
CA CYS A 33 -7.33 -12.79 -9.67
C CYS A 33 -6.78 -14.24 -9.66
N PRO A 34 -5.46 -14.45 -9.62
CA PRO A 34 -4.90 -15.78 -9.48
C PRO A 34 -5.19 -16.37 -8.09
N PRO A 35 -5.00 -17.69 -7.92
CA PRO A 35 -5.08 -18.31 -6.61
C PRO A 35 -4.06 -17.65 -5.67
N VAL A 36 -4.54 -17.14 -4.54
CA VAL A 36 -3.70 -16.60 -3.46
C VAL A 36 -3.15 -17.71 -2.58
N ALA A 37 -2.15 -17.40 -1.78
CA ALA A 37 -1.53 -18.33 -0.84
C ALA A 37 -2.56 -18.83 0.20
N PRO A 38 -2.40 -20.06 0.73
CA PRO A 38 -3.26 -20.55 1.80
C PRO A 38 -3.27 -19.59 3.01
N ASN A 39 -4.47 -19.26 3.49
CA ASN A 39 -4.73 -18.32 4.59
C ASN A 39 -4.45 -16.84 4.30
N ASP A 40 -4.17 -16.47 3.05
CA ASP A 40 -4.23 -15.08 2.63
C ASP A 40 -5.70 -14.65 2.52
N ASN A 41 -6.11 -13.75 3.40
CA ASN A 41 -7.48 -13.23 3.46
C ASN A 41 -7.62 -11.85 2.80
N ASN A 42 -6.57 -11.36 2.14
CA ASN A 42 -6.63 -10.07 1.49
C ASN A 42 -7.53 -10.11 0.24
N ASN A 43 -8.16 -8.97 -0.02
CA ASN A 43 -8.77 -8.71 -1.31
C ASN A 43 -7.79 -7.94 -2.18
N TYR A 44 -7.63 -8.36 -3.44
CA TYR A 44 -6.69 -7.78 -4.37
C TYR A 44 -7.39 -7.22 -5.60
N ALA A 45 -6.99 -6.01 -5.99
CA ALA A 45 -7.16 -5.52 -7.34
C ALA A 45 -5.83 -5.61 -8.07
N LEU A 46 -5.88 -6.02 -9.34
CA LEU A 46 -4.71 -6.28 -10.14
C LEU A 46 -4.77 -5.44 -11.41
N GLY A 47 -3.62 -4.93 -11.83
CA GLY A 47 -3.57 -4.19 -13.07
C GLY A 47 -2.19 -3.70 -13.41
N LYS A 48 -2.15 -2.66 -14.22
CA LYS A 48 -0.92 -2.07 -14.74
C LYS A 48 -0.95 -0.56 -14.65
N ILE A 49 0.21 0.00 -14.30
CA ILE A 49 0.50 1.44 -14.40
C ILE A 49 1.80 1.59 -15.20
N GLY A 50 1.70 2.20 -16.37
CA GLY A 50 2.76 2.29 -17.37
C GLY A 50 3.29 0.91 -17.76
N ARG A 51 4.49 0.58 -17.28
CA ARG A 51 5.17 -0.70 -17.54
C ARG A 51 5.20 -1.63 -16.33
N HIS A 52 4.52 -1.26 -15.24
CA HIS A 52 4.55 -1.97 -13.97
C HIS A 52 3.24 -2.70 -13.74
N ASN A 53 3.30 -4.00 -13.51
CA ASN A 53 2.17 -4.75 -12.98
C ASN A 53 2.10 -4.52 -11.48
N VAL A 54 0.94 -4.02 -11.03
CA VAL A 54 0.66 -3.57 -9.67
C VAL A 54 -0.38 -4.49 -9.05
N VAL A 55 -0.11 -4.94 -7.81
CA VAL A 55 -1.10 -5.58 -6.95
C VAL A 55 -1.51 -4.59 -5.87
N ILE A 56 -2.79 -4.29 -5.78
CA ILE A 56 -3.37 -3.36 -4.83
C ILE A 56 -4.13 -4.16 -3.78
N ALA A 57 -3.93 -3.87 -2.51
CA ALA A 57 -4.69 -4.43 -1.39
C ALA A 57 -5.22 -3.32 -0.48
N VAL A 58 -6.30 -3.61 0.22
CA VAL A 58 -6.84 -2.75 1.27
C VAL A 58 -6.80 -3.49 2.60
N LEU A 59 -6.59 -2.72 3.68
CA LEU A 59 -6.74 -3.22 5.04
C LEU A 59 -8.17 -3.78 5.28
N PRO A 60 -8.34 -4.79 6.14
CA PRO A 60 -9.67 -5.32 6.47
C PRO A 60 -10.61 -4.26 7.02
N ASP A 61 -11.90 -4.37 6.73
CA ASP A 61 -12.92 -3.40 7.16
C ASP A 61 -12.87 -3.17 8.68
N GLY A 62 -12.71 -1.90 9.07
CA GLY A 62 -12.65 -1.49 10.48
C GLY A 62 -11.31 -1.79 11.17
N GLU A 63 -10.37 -2.43 10.49
CA GLU A 63 -8.99 -2.58 10.98
C GLU A 63 -8.12 -1.42 10.54
N TYR A 64 -7.30 -0.95 11.46
CA TYR A 64 -6.36 0.14 11.23
C TYR A 64 -5.05 -0.10 11.97
N GLY A 65 -4.02 0.54 11.44
CA GLY A 65 -2.71 0.61 12.09
C GLY A 65 -1.70 -0.37 11.50
N THR A 66 -0.53 -0.35 12.12
CA THR A 66 0.70 -0.99 11.62
C THR A 66 0.62 -2.52 11.58
N ASN A 67 -0.08 -3.14 12.53
CA ASN A 67 -0.20 -4.60 12.61
C ASN A 67 -0.99 -5.17 11.42
N ALA A 68 -2.18 -4.62 11.17
CA ALA A 68 -3.03 -5.08 10.07
C ALA A 68 -2.36 -4.81 8.71
N ALA A 69 -1.69 -3.66 8.55
CA ALA A 69 -0.91 -3.36 7.35
C ALA A 69 0.27 -4.34 7.16
N GLY A 70 0.91 -4.74 8.25
CA GLY A 70 1.97 -5.75 8.25
C GLY A 70 1.48 -7.13 7.82
N THR A 71 0.30 -7.55 8.27
CA THR A 71 -0.34 -8.80 7.84
C THR A 71 -0.68 -8.77 6.35
N VAL A 72 -1.33 -7.70 5.88
CA VAL A 72 -1.66 -7.50 4.45
C VAL A 72 -0.40 -7.57 3.59
N ALA A 73 0.66 -6.87 4.00
CA ALA A 73 1.94 -6.88 3.29
C ALA A 73 2.59 -8.27 3.26
N ARG A 74 2.59 -8.98 4.39
CA ARG A 74 3.16 -10.33 4.50
C ARG A 74 2.46 -11.31 3.55
N ASP A 75 1.13 -11.31 3.59
CA ASP A 75 0.33 -12.24 2.80
C ASP A 75 0.42 -11.90 1.30
N MET A 76 0.46 -10.61 0.94
CA MET A 76 0.77 -10.16 -0.42
C MET A 76 2.11 -10.70 -0.92
N LEU A 77 3.16 -10.70 -0.10
CA LEU A 77 4.45 -11.24 -0.50
C LEU A 77 4.44 -12.77 -0.66
N HIS A 78 3.56 -13.48 0.06
CA HIS A 78 3.38 -14.92 -0.14
C HIS A 78 2.63 -15.23 -1.44
N SER A 79 1.59 -14.45 -1.76
CA SER A 79 0.77 -14.63 -2.97
C SER A 79 1.46 -14.12 -4.23
N PHE A 80 2.24 -13.06 -4.13
CA PHE A 80 2.92 -12.38 -5.24
C PHE A 80 4.44 -12.31 -5.00
N PRO A 81 5.16 -13.43 -5.20
CA PRO A 81 6.55 -13.58 -4.74
C PRO A 81 7.57 -12.69 -5.45
N ASN A 82 7.20 -12.06 -6.57
CA ASN A 82 8.08 -11.15 -7.33
C ASN A 82 7.83 -9.67 -7.01
N VAL A 83 6.93 -9.36 -6.08
CA VAL A 83 6.79 -8.01 -5.53
C VAL A 83 8.10 -7.62 -4.85
N ARG A 84 8.71 -6.55 -5.37
CA ARG A 84 10.01 -6.03 -4.92
C ARG A 84 9.93 -4.62 -4.34
N ILE A 85 8.84 -3.91 -4.64
CA ILE A 85 8.55 -2.57 -4.13
C ILE A 85 7.17 -2.64 -3.50
N GLY A 86 7.09 -2.36 -2.20
CA GLY A 86 5.83 -2.18 -1.49
C GLY A 86 5.62 -0.70 -1.16
N LEU A 87 4.46 -0.17 -1.51
CA LEU A 87 4.05 1.20 -1.26
C LEU A 87 2.84 1.19 -0.32
N MET A 88 2.96 1.86 0.82
CA MET A 88 1.79 2.24 1.61
C MET A 88 1.36 3.63 1.13
N VAL A 89 0.17 3.74 0.54
CA VAL A 89 -0.32 5.00 -0.05
C VAL A 89 -1.72 5.25 0.48
N GLY A 90 -1.93 6.44 1.00
CA GLY A 90 -3.20 6.86 1.57
C GLY A 90 -3.15 8.32 2.00
N ILE A 91 -4.27 8.80 2.53
CA ILE A 91 -4.38 10.14 3.09
C ILE A 91 -3.70 10.19 4.46
N GLY A 92 -3.19 11.37 4.82
CA GLY A 92 -2.56 11.61 6.11
C GLY A 92 -2.88 13.00 6.64
N GLY A 93 -2.77 13.16 7.96
CA GLY A 93 -2.81 14.48 8.59
C GLY A 93 -1.47 15.20 8.49
N GLY A 94 -1.51 16.51 8.23
CA GLY A 94 -0.32 17.36 8.25
C GLY A 94 -0.11 18.05 9.59
N ALA A 95 1.14 18.31 9.97
CA ALA A 95 1.53 19.08 11.15
C ALA A 95 2.35 20.32 10.74
N PRO A 96 1.72 21.36 10.18
CA PRO A 96 2.42 22.56 9.71
C PRO A 96 3.08 23.32 10.88
N SER A 97 4.17 24.02 10.57
CA SER A 97 4.87 24.88 11.52
C SER A 97 5.49 26.08 10.79
N SER A 98 5.99 27.07 11.51
CA SER A 98 6.70 28.21 10.89
C SER A 98 7.95 27.81 10.08
N LYS A 99 8.49 26.60 10.31
CA LYS A 99 9.63 26.05 9.58
C LYS A 99 9.23 25.05 8.49
N HIS A 100 7.99 24.56 8.50
CA HIS A 100 7.49 23.53 7.60
C HIS A 100 6.11 23.90 7.08
N ASP A 101 6.07 24.37 5.85
CA ASP A 101 4.84 24.76 5.16
C ASP A 101 4.17 23.53 4.56
N VAL A 102 3.40 22.80 5.39
CA VAL A 102 2.60 21.65 4.99
C VAL A 102 1.15 22.09 4.76
N ARG A 103 0.61 21.85 3.58
CA ARG A 103 -0.72 22.31 3.16
C ARG A 103 -1.61 21.15 2.72
N LEU A 104 -2.91 21.37 2.76
CA LEU A 104 -3.87 20.42 2.17
C LEU A 104 -3.60 20.28 0.67
N GLY A 105 -3.52 19.03 0.21
CA GLY A 105 -3.20 18.70 -1.18
C GLY A 105 -1.72 18.41 -1.43
N ASP A 106 -0.84 18.65 -0.47
CA ASP A 106 0.57 18.23 -0.60
C ASP A 106 0.69 16.70 -0.60
N VAL A 107 1.52 16.19 -1.50
CA VAL A 107 1.91 14.77 -1.53
C VAL A 107 3.26 14.63 -0.84
N VAL A 108 3.29 13.86 0.24
CA VAL A 108 4.50 13.59 1.02
C VAL A 108 5.04 12.21 0.66
N VAL A 109 6.30 12.15 0.23
CA VAL A 109 7.00 10.89 -0.03
C VAL A 109 8.05 10.68 1.04
N SER A 110 8.01 9.55 1.74
CA SER A 110 9.02 9.25 2.76
C SER A 110 10.40 9.13 2.10
N SER A 111 11.38 9.87 2.65
CA SER A 111 12.78 9.82 2.22
C SER A 111 13.67 9.34 3.35
N ARG A 112 14.74 8.62 3.01
CA ARG A 112 15.78 8.29 3.97
C ARG A 112 16.68 9.50 4.18
N ASP A 113 17.03 9.78 5.43
CA ASP A 113 18.06 10.76 5.81
C ASP A 113 18.98 10.17 6.88
N GLY A 114 20.29 10.40 6.74
CA GLY A 114 21.31 9.89 7.69
C GLY A 114 21.28 8.37 7.94
N GLY A 115 20.82 7.57 6.97
CA GLY A 115 20.68 6.11 7.11
C GLY A 115 19.44 5.64 7.86
N LYS A 116 18.56 6.55 8.30
CA LYS A 116 17.28 6.23 8.95
C LYS A 116 16.13 6.23 7.94
N GLY A 117 15.11 5.40 8.18
CA GLY A 117 13.86 5.46 7.42
C GLY A 117 13.10 6.76 7.68
N GLY A 118 12.30 7.21 6.71
CA GLY A 118 11.45 8.40 6.85
C GLY A 118 10.14 8.16 7.61
N VAL A 119 9.95 6.96 8.17
CA VAL A 119 8.75 6.56 8.91
C VAL A 119 9.14 6.25 10.34
N PHE A 120 8.46 6.89 11.28
CA PHE A 120 8.67 6.72 12.72
C PHE A 120 7.35 6.30 13.35
N GLN A 121 7.38 5.20 14.12
CA GLN A 121 6.25 4.83 14.95
C GLN A 121 6.20 5.77 16.16
N TYR A 122 5.05 6.42 16.35
CA TYR A 122 4.81 7.30 17.48
C TYR A 122 3.47 6.93 18.13
N ASP A 123 3.52 6.11 19.17
CA ASP A 123 2.33 5.53 19.80
C ASP A 123 1.70 6.44 20.87
N PHE A 124 2.06 7.72 20.91
CA PHE A 124 1.58 8.69 21.91
C PHE A 124 1.70 8.18 23.38
N GLY A 125 2.68 7.32 23.66
CA GLY A 125 2.90 6.75 25.00
C GLY A 125 1.99 5.56 25.35
N LYS A 126 1.24 5.00 24.40
CA LYS A 126 0.57 3.72 24.57
C LYS A 126 1.53 2.57 24.29
N ALA A 127 1.58 1.62 25.22
CA ALA A 127 2.27 0.34 25.09
C ALA A 127 1.30 -0.73 24.56
#